data_AF-A0A3L7W5S5-F1
#
_entry.id   AF-A0A3L7W5S5-F1
#
_cell.length_a   1.000
_cell.length_b   1.000
_cell.length_c   1.000
_cell.angle_alpha   90.00
_cell.angle_beta   90.00
_cell.angle_gamma   90.00
#
_symmetry.space_group_name_H-M   'P 1'
#
loop_
_entity.id
_entity.type
_entity.pdbx_description
1 polymer ?
#
loop_
_entity_poly.entity_id
_entity_poly.type
_entity_poly.pdbx_seq_one_letter_code
_entity_poly.pdbx_strand_id
1 'polypeptide(L)'
;MIERALERHSTLLFGASTLLLVVIYLIVGGIYRPQNLDDGWTLSALYQYSVHGIEQDKIFGATLASEGQDGVFHFAKIQAFIYGAFLNVVGWTQSAGHAVSTLFVGLGALAWGIIAQRLTDRRRLAITTVILLLFSEPFFGPANQSRPEALTFFFASAAFALYLHDRPFLSGLSIGLAFEVHPAGLFAGLYVASAFFAKANKTGLRELLFSRPTARLLLGSLLGVSAYLLLHAEALSTLLETFSQSNAGISNFLIYYFFKAKYFRHIPELIFFVIMLAVFVRGRHWKDAQPLVWLLVVTGSSLLVLHRGSIHYVLYLYAPLMLISLWVADRYKKLYLTSALCLAFFIAQYGAVYYLNRSYSFDSYSAAVREAVPNDNLTVVGTSNDWFIFQERSFYAYTYGSAAFNAVAPSAFYLIRNDSPYASFPKDRFYENIDRTFRCSKLSAFALGGEKVQIDRCER
;
A
#
# COMPACT_ATOMS: atom_id res chain seq x y z
N MET A 1 8.04 -38.31 5.33
CA MET A 1 6.68 -38.71 5.73
C MET A 1 5.71 -37.54 5.69
N ILE A 2 5.95 -36.46 6.45
CA ILE A 2 5.06 -35.27 6.53
C ILE A 2 4.72 -34.66 5.16
N GLU A 3 5.71 -34.36 4.31
CA GLU A 3 5.46 -33.74 2.98
C GLU A 3 4.49 -34.57 2.12
N ARG A 4 4.67 -35.90 2.08
CA ARG A 4 3.81 -36.80 1.28
C ARG A 4 2.37 -36.81 1.82
N ALA A 5 2.19 -36.65 3.12
CA ALA A 5 0.86 -36.53 3.72
C ALA A 5 0.21 -35.20 3.31
N LEU A 6 0.95 -34.09 3.39
CA LEU A 6 0.45 -32.78 2.96
C LEU A 6 0.11 -32.75 1.46
N GLU A 7 0.94 -33.35 0.61
CA GLU A 7 0.71 -33.43 -0.84
C GLU A 7 -0.58 -34.18 -1.18
N ARG A 8 -0.84 -35.32 -0.51
CA ARG A 8 -2.10 -36.10 -0.66
C ARG A 8 -3.34 -35.29 -0.31
N HIS A 9 -3.23 -34.34 0.61
CA HIS A 9 -4.33 -33.49 1.06
C HIS A 9 -4.24 -32.05 0.52
N SER A 10 -3.46 -31.81 -0.53
CA SER A 10 -3.18 -30.46 -1.04
C SER A 10 -4.45 -29.69 -1.43
N THR A 11 -5.43 -30.33 -2.08
CA THR A 11 -6.71 -29.68 -2.42
C THR A 11 -7.46 -29.19 -1.18
N LEU A 12 -7.51 -30.02 -0.13
CA LEU A 12 -8.16 -29.66 1.14
C LEU A 12 -7.39 -28.54 1.85
N LEU A 13 -6.06 -28.62 1.89
CA LEU A 13 -5.20 -27.59 2.48
C LEU A 13 -5.39 -26.24 1.78
N PHE A 14 -5.47 -26.23 0.45
CA PHE A 14 -5.73 -25.01 -0.30
C PHE A 14 -7.14 -24.46 -0.04
N GLY A 15 -8.18 -25.31 -0.07
CA GLY A 15 -9.54 -24.90 0.26
C GLY A 15 -9.66 -24.31 1.67
N ALA A 16 -9.07 -24.96 2.66
CA ALA A 16 -9.02 -24.49 4.04
C ALA A 16 -8.23 -23.18 4.18
N SER A 17 -7.09 -23.05 3.49
CA SER A 17 -6.29 -21.83 3.51
C SER A 17 -7.04 -20.65 2.88
N THR A 18 -7.74 -20.85 1.76
CA THR A 18 -8.56 -19.81 1.12
C THR A 18 -9.73 -19.40 2.01
N LEU A 19 -10.43 -20.35 2.64
CA LEU A 19 -11.50 -20.02 3.58
C LEU A 19 -10.96 -19.21 4.76
N LEU A 20 -9.85 -19.66 5.35
CA LEU A 20 -9.20 -18.96 6.46
C LEU A 20 -8.73 -17.55 6.06
N LEU A 21 -8.23 -17.38 4.84
CA LEU A 21 -7.85 -16.07 4.30
C LEU A 21 -9.06 -15.12 4.31
N VAL A 22 -10.20 -15.57 3.76
CA VAL A 22 -11.44 -14.77 3.75
C VAL A 22 -11.85 -14.39 5.17
N VAL A 23 -11.82 -15.36 6.10
CA VAL A 23 -12.16 -15.12 7.51
C VAL A 23 -11.22 -14.07 8.13
N ILE A 24 -9.92 -14.15 7.89
CA ILE A 24 -8.94 -13.18 8.42
C ILE A 24 -9.20 -11.78 7.84
N TYR A 25 -9.43 -11.66 6.53
CA TYR A 25 -9.75 -10.38 5.90
C TYR A 25 -11.01 -9.74 6.48
N LEU A 26 -12.05 -10.54 6.72
CA LEU A 26 -13.31 -10.04 7.29
C LEU A 26 -13.19 -9.66 8.77
N ILE A 27 -12.54 -10.50 9.58
CA ILE A 27 -12.48 -10.31 11.04
C ILE A 27 -11.42 -9.29 11.44
N VAL A 28 -10.24 -9.35 10.80
CA VAL A 28 -9.08 -8.53 11.18
C VAL A 28 -9.04 -7.23 10.38
N GLY A 29 -9.61 -7.18 9.18
CA GLY A 29 -9.49 -6.02 8.28
C GLY A 29 -9.85 -4.69 8.94
N GLY A 30 -11.04 -4.58 9.53
CA GLY A 30 -11.51 -3.36 10.19
C GLY A 30 -10.78 -2.98 11.50
N ILE A 31 -9.95 -3.87 12.04
CA ILE A 31 -9.19 -3.65 13.29
C ILE A 31 -7.68 -3.78 13.10
N TYR A 32 -7.21 -3.94 11.86
CA TYR A 32 -5.80 -4.18 11.57
C TYR A 32 -4.96 -2.94 11.92
N ARG A 33 -5.45 -1.76 11.52
CA ARG A 33 -4.92 -0.44 11.88
C ARG A 33 -6.07 0.53 12.14
N PRO A 34 -6.63 0.54 13.37
CA PRO A 34 -7.81 1.33 13.73
C PRO A 34 -7.79 2.81 13.33
N GLN A 35 -6.66 3.50 13.53
CA GLN A 35 -6.50 4.94 13.27
C GLN A 35 -5.37 5.20 12.27
N ASN A 36 -5.44 4.58 11.09
CA ASN A 36 -4.46 4.79 10.05
C ASN A 36 -4.62 6.16 9.37
N LEU A 37 -3.63 7.03 9.53
CA LEU A 37 -3.59 8.39 8.95
C LEU A 37 -3.88 8.38 7.45
N ASP A 38 -3.24 7.45 6.73
CA ASP A 38 -3.19 7.46 5.28
C ASP A 38 -4.53 7.07 4.64
N ASP A 39 -5.45 6.46 5.38
CA ASP A 39 -6.79 6.10 4.87
C ASP A 39 -7.61 7.36 4.62
N GLY A 40 -7.80 8.16 5.66
CA GLY A 40 -8.48 9.45 5.55
C GLY A 40 -7.74 10.40 4.62
N TRP A 41 -6.41 10.44 4.69
CA TRP A 41 -5.60 11.32 3.85
C TRP A 41 -5.79 11.03 2.36
N THR A 42 -5.50 9.80 1.94
CA THR A 42 -5.58 9.43 0.53
C THR A 42 -7.01 9.58 0.01
N LEU A 43 -8.00 9.01 0.69
CA LEU A 43 -9.37 9.06 0.18
C LEU A 43 -9.95 10.46 0.15
N SER A 44 -9.57 11.32 1.09
CA SER A 44 -10.02 12.71 1.05
C SER A 44 -9.48 13.45 -0.18
N ALA A 45 -8.21 13.24 -0.55
CA ALA A 45 -7.64 13.80 -1.77
C ALA A 45 -8.35 13.26 -3.03
N LEU A 46 -8.59 11.95 -3.09
CA LEU A 46 -9.32 11.35 -4.21
C LEU A 46 -10.77 11.85 -4.30
N TYR A 47 -11.43 12.05 -3.16
CA TYR A 47 -12.79 12.59 -3.07
C TYR A 47 -12.84 14.04 -3.58
N GLN A 48 -11.96 14.91 -3.07
CA GLN A 48 -11.91 16.31 -3.46
C GLN A 48 -11.68 16.47 -4.97
N TYR A 49 -10.83 15.64 -5.57
CA TYR A 49 -10.65 15.63 -7.00
C TYR A 49 -11.87 15.06 -7.75
N SER A 50 -12.35 13.88 -7.35
CA SER A 50 -13.41 13.17 -8.08
C SER A 50 -14.77 13.87 -8.00
N VAL A 51 -15.06 14.58 -6.90
CA VAL A 51 -16.37 15.20 -6.65
C VAL A 51 -16.33 16.70 -6.91
N HIS A 52 -15.22 17.38 -6.59
CA HIS A 52 -15.13 18.84 -6.66
C HIS A 52 -14.09 19.36 -7.67
N GLY A 53 -13.31 18.49 -8.31
CA GLY A 53 -12.25 18.90 -9.24
C GLY A 53 -11.09 19.62 -8.55
N ILE A 54 -10.94 19.47 -7.23
CA ILE A 54 -9.87 20.10 -6.45
C ILE A 54 -8.66 19.16 -6.40
N GLU A 55 -7.52 19.64 -6.87
CA GLU A 55 -6.29 18.83 -6.96
C GLU A 55 -5.47 18.87 -5.67
N GLN A 56 -5.51 20.00 -4.96
CA GLN A 56 -4.67 20.25 -3.79
C GLN A 56 -5.22 19.60 -2.52
N ASP A 57 -4.31 19.29 -1.59
CA ASP A 57 -4.67 18.79 -0.28
C ASP A 57 -5.11 19.91 0.68
N LYS A 58 -6.41 20.15 0.69
CA LYS A 58 -7.03 21.18 1.55
C LYS A 58 -7.28 20.71 2.98
N ILE A 59 -7.24 19.40 3.25
CA ILE A 59 -7.72 18.83 4.52
C ILE A 59 -6.56 18.58 5.47
N PHE A 60 -5.41 18.14 4.96
CA PHE A 60 -4.24 17.80 5.76
C PHE A 60 -3.15 18.85 5.63
N GLY A 61 -3.29 19.81 4.70
CA GLY A 61 -2.36 20.93 4.57
C GLY A 61 -0.97 20.49 4.14
N ALA A 62 -0.84 19.28 3.61
CA ALA A 62 0.36 18.84 2.95
C ALA A 62 0.52 19.71 1.70
N THR A 63 1.38 20.72 1.82
CA THR A 63 1.79 21.53 0.69
C THR A 63 3.03 20.93 0.08
N LEU A 64 3.26 21.28 -1.19
CA LEU A 64 4.54 21.11 -1.87
C LEU A 64 5.77 21.47 -1.02
N ALA A 65 5.65 22.48 -0.14
CA ALA A 65 6.75 22.94 0.70
C ALA A 65 6.97 22.11 1.98
N SER A 66 5.94 21.39 2.46
CA SER A 66 5.98 20.69 3.74
C SER A 66 6.23 19.18 3.61
N GLU A 67 5.69 18.53 2.58
CA GLU A 67 5.73 17.06 2.46
C GLU A 67 6.04 16.53 1.06
N GLY A 68 6.29 17.42 0.08
CA GLY A 68 6.56 17.04 -1.31
C GLY A 68 5.40 16.29 -1.98
N GLN A 69 4.18 16.40 -1.45
CA GLN A 69 2.95 15.88 -2.05
C GLN A 69 1.84 16.93 -1.79
N ASP A 70 1.02 17.21 -2.81
CA ASP A 70 -0.12 18.15 -2.72
C ASP A 70 -1.36 17.49 -3.32
N GLY A 71 -2.03 16.66 -2.52
CA GLY A 71 -3.22 15.91 -2.94
C GLY A 71 -2.95 15.01 -4.14
N VAL A 72 -3.67 15.25 -5.25
CA VAL A 72 -3.50 14.54 -6.53
C VAL A 72 -2.78 15.37 -7.60
N PHE A 73 -2.17 16.49 -7.20
CA PHE A 73 -1.56 17.43 -8.14
C PHE A 73 -0.42 16.81 -8.96
N HIS A 74 0.46 16.01 -8.34
CA HIS A 74 1.56 15.33 -9.05
C HIS A 74 1.26 13.91 -9.51
N PHE A 75 0.39 13.19 -8.81
CA PHE A 75 0.13 11.76 -9.03
C PHE A 75 -1.32 11.42 -8.66
N ALA A 76 -1.75 10.20 -8.98
CA ALA A 76 -2.99 9.59 -8.51
C ALA A 76 -4.30 10.15 -9.11
N LYS A 77 -4.29 10.87 -10.24
CA LYS A 77 -5.52 11.25 -10.96
C LYS A 77 -6.21 10.02 -11.57
N ILE A 78 -5.47 9.05 -12.09
CA ILE A 78 -6.06 7.77 -12.53
C ILE A 78 -6.63 7.00 -11.33
N GLN A 79 -5.95 7.03 -10.19
CA GLN A 79 -6.49 6.42 -8.98
C GLN A 79 -7.79 7.10 -8.56
N ALA A 80 -7.84 8.43 -8.55
CA ALA A 80 -9.03 9.18 -8.18
C ALA A 80 -10.20 8.87 -9.13
N PHE A 81 -9.94 8.75 -10.44
CA PHE A 81 -10.95 8.33 -11.41
C PHE A 81 -11.46 6.90 -11.14
N ILE A 82 -10.56 5.94 -10.95
CA ILE A 82 -10.93 4.54 -10.72
C ILE A 82 -11.66 4.39 -9.39
N TYR A 83 -11.08 4.88 -8.29
CA TYR A 83 -11.68 4.79 -6.96
C TYR A 83 -12.99 5.58 -6.91
N GLY A 84 -13.02 6.79 -7.48
CA GLY A 84 -14.21 7.62 -7.57
C GLY A 84 -15.35 6.92 -8.31
N ALA A 85 -15.08 6.24 -9.42
CA ALA A 85 -16.10 5.47 -10.14
C ALA A 85 -16.79 4.41 -9.27
N PHE A 86 -16.05 3.75 -8.37
CA PHE A 86 -16.63 2.81 -7.41
C PHE A 86 -17.30 3.52 -6.23
N LEU A 87 -16.58 4.43 -5.57
CA LEU A 87 -16.99 5.06 -4.31
C LEU A 87 -18.14 6.05 -4.47
N ASN A 88 -18.31 6.66 -5.65
CA ASN A 88 -19.52 7.45 -5.95
C ASN A 88 -20.80 6.60 -6.01
N VAL A 89 -20.68 5.28 -6.21
CA VAL A 89 -21.83 4.36 -6.24
C VAL A 89 -22.07 3.72 -4.88
N VAL A 90 -21.02 3.24 -4.22
CA VAL A 90 -21.14 2.50 -2.95
C VAL A 90 -21.04 3.37 -1.70
N GLY A 91 -20.66 4.64 -1.86
CA GLY A 91 -20.40 5.59 -0.78
C GLY A 91 -18.92 5.66 -0.41
N TRP A 92 -18.47 6.87 -0.06
CA TRP A 92 -17.10 7.17 0.34
C TRP A 92 -16.83 6.77 1.79
N THR A 93 -16.95 5.49 2.13
CA THR A 93 -16.64 5.00 3.48
C THR A 93 -15.23 4.39 3.54
N GLN A 94 -14.65 4.33 4.74
CA GLN A 94 -13.37 3.65 4.96
C GLN A 94 -13.43 2.18 4.48
N SER A 95 -14.49 1.47 4.85
CA SER A 95 -14.68 0.05 4.48
C SER A 95 -14.80 -0.15 2.96
N ALA A 96 -15.49 0.75 2.26
CA ALA A 96 -15.59 0.70 0.80
C ALA A 96 -14.22 0.95 0.14
N GLY A 97 -13.45 1.91 0.65
CA GLY A 97 -12.09 2.14 0.21
C GLY A 97 -11.17 0.94 0.43
N HIS A 98 -11.28 0.26 1.58
CA HIS A 98 -10.55 -0.98 1.86
C HIS A 98 -10.97 -2.11 0.91
N ALA A 99 -12.25 -2.22 0.56
CA ALA A 99 -12.73 -3.22 -0.38
C ALA A 99 -12.12 -3.03 -1.78
N VAL A 100 -12.03 -1.77 -2.26
CA VAL A 100 -11.38 -1.44 -3.54
C VAL A 100 -9.89 -1.78 -3.49
N SER A 101 -9.18 -1.42 -2.41
CA SER A 101 -7.77 -1.79 -2.22
C SER A 101 -7.57 -3.31 -2.18
N THR A 102 -8.43 -4.03 -1.46
CA THR A 102 -8.41 -5.50 -1.36
C THR A 102 -8.57 -6.14 -2.73
N LEU A 103 -9.49 -5.62 -3.56
CA LEU A 103 -9.65 -6.07 -4.93
C LEU A 103 -8.34 -5.93 -5.73
N PHE A 104 -7.71 -4.75 -5.71
CA PHE A 104 -6.50 -4.51 -6.48
C PHE A 104 -5.28 -5.30 -5.97
N VAL A 105 -5.11 -5.44 -4.66
CA VAL A 105 -4.08 -6.34 -4.10
C VAL A 105 -4.35 -7.78 -4.50
N GLY A 106 -5.60 -8.24 -4.46
CA GLY A 106 -6.03 -9.56 -4.94
C GLY A 106 -5.67 -9.79 -6.40
N LEU A 107 -6.02 -8.85 -7.28
CA LEU A 107 -5.68 -8.90 -8.70
C LEU A 107 -4.16 -8.88 -8.94
N GLY A 108 -3.41 -8.08 -8.16
CA GLY A 108 -1.95 -8.08 -8.20
C GLY A 108 -1.36 -9.43 -7.79
N ALA A 109 -1.86 -10.05 -6.71
CA ALA A 109 -1.43 -11.38 -6.28
C ALA A 109 -1.76 -12.45 -7.34
N LEU A 110 -2.93 -12.37 -7.98
CA LEU A 110 -3.29 -13.25 -9.10
C LEU A 110 -2.35 -13.09 -10.30
N ALA A 111 -1.96 -11.85 -10.64
CA ALA A 111 -0.94 -11.59 -11.66
C ALA A 111 0.40 -12.24 -11.27
N TRP A 112 0.78 -12.23 -9.99
CA TRP A 112 1.94 -12.98 -9.51
C TRP A 112 1.80 -14.49 -9.60
N GLY A 113 0.60 -15.05 -9.45
CA GLY A 113 0.32 -16.45 -9.78
C GLY A 113 0.57 -16.75 -11.26
N ILE A 114 0.14 -15.88 -12.17
CA ILE A 114 0.39 -15.99 -13.61
C ILE A 114 1.90 -15.90 -13.91
N ILE A 115 2.60 -14.92 -13.32
CA ILE A 115 4.06 -14.76 -13.42
C ILE A 115 4.76 -16.03 -12.93
N ALA A 116 4.40 -16.53 -11.75
CA ALA A 116 4.99 -17.73 -11.17
C ALA A 116 4.79 -18.96 -12.06
N GLN A 117 3.57 -19.17 -12.59
CA GLN A 117 3.30 -20.23 -13.55
C GLN A 117 4.18 -20.08 -14.79
N ARG A 118 4.29 -18.86 -15.33
CA ARG A 118 5.03 -18.60 -16.58
C ARG A 118 6.55 -18.77 -16.41
N LEU A 119 7.10 -18.38 -15.27
CA LEU A 119 8.54 -18.46 -15.00
C LEU A 119 9.00 -19.85 -14.57
N THR A 120 8.13 -20.64 -13.94
CA THR A 120 8.52 -21.92 -13.33
C THR A 120 7.90 -23.14 -13.99
N ASP A 121 6.82 -22.95 -14.75
CA ASP A 121 5.97 -23.99 -15.33
C ASP A 121 5.33 -24.92 -14.28
N ARG A 122 5.11 -24.42 -13.05
CA ARG A 122 4.60 -25.21 -11.92
C ARG A 122 3.33 -24.61 -11.31
N ARG A 123 2.19 -25.25 -11.59
CA ARG A 123 0.86 -24.81 -11.11
C ARG A 123 0.74 -24.78 -9.59
N ARG A 124 1.31 -25.78 -8.91
CA ARG A 124 1.29 -25.83 -7.44
C ARG A 124 2.04 -24.66 -6.82
N LEU A 125 3.17 -24.27 -7.40
CA LEU A 125 3.97 -23.15 -6.95
C LEU A 125 3.23 -21.84 -7.19
N ALA A 126 2.63 -21.66 -8.37
CA ALA A 126 1.80 -20.50 -8.69
C ALA A 126 0.66 -20.28 -7.69
N ILE A 127 -0.13 -21.32 -7.40
CA ILE A 127 -1.24 -21.23 -6.43
C ILE A 127 -0.71 -20.91 -5.03
N THR A 128 0.37 -21.58 -4.62
CA THR A 128 0.99 -21.36 -3.31
C THR A 128 1.51 -19.93 -3.17
N THR A 129 2.10 -19.36 -4.23
CA THR A 129 2.52 -17.96 -4.27
C THR A 129 1.34 -17.04 -4.02
N VAL A 130 0.23 -17.18 -4.76
CA VAL A 130 -0.96 -16.32 -4.55
C VAL A 130 -1.42 -16.36 -3.09
N ILE A 131 -1.58 -17.56 -2.53
CA ILE A 131 -2.08 -17.73 -1.17
C ILE A 131 -1.12 -17.10 -0.16
N LEU A 132 0.17 -17.42 -0.20
CA LEU A 132 1.13 -16.90 0.78
C LEU A 132 1.37 -15.40 0.64
N LEU A 133 1.26 -14.84 -0.57
CA LEU A 133 1.28 -13.39 -0.74
C LEU A 133 0.10 -12.76 -0.02
N LEU A 134 -1.14 -13.21 -0.27
CA LEU A 134 -2.33 -12.66 0.38
C LEU A 134 -2.35 -12.85 1.90
N PHE A 135 -1.73 -13.91 2.42
CA PHE A 135 -1.54 -14.08 3.87
C PHE A 135 -0.44 -13.20 4.45
N SER A 136 0.50 -12.70 3.66
CA SER A 136 1.63 -11.93 4.19
C SER A 136 1.23 -10.48 4.52
N GLU A 137 1.83 -9.94 5.58
CA GLU A 137 1.53 -8.56 6.02
C GLU A 137 1.72 -7.50 4.93
N PRO A 138 2.75 -7.57 4.07
CA PRO A 138 2.95 -6.58 3.01
C PRO A 138 1.82 -6.48 2.00
N PHE A 139 0.96 -7.50 1.91
CA PHE A 139 -0.21 -7.52 1.05
C PHE A 139 -1.47 -7.26 1.86
N PHE A 140 -1.59 -7.87 3.05
CA PHE A 140 -2.72 -7.66 3.93
C PHE A 140 -2.87 -6.19 4.36
N GLY A 141 -1.76 -5.53 4.68
CA GLY A 141 -1.72 -4.13 5.10
C GLY A 141 -2.30 -3.20 4.03
N PRO A 142 -1.69 -3.09 2.83
CA PRO A 142 -2.23 -2.28 1.73
C PRO A 142 -3.63 -2.70 1.26
N ALA A 143 -4.03 -3.97 1.45
CA ALA A 143 -5.39 -4.40 1.12
C ALA A 143 -6.44 -3.82 2.07
N ASN A 144 -6.10 -3.64 3.34
CA ASN A 144 -6.97 -3.07 4.37
C ASN A 144 -6.63 -1.61 4.68
N GLN A 145 -6.16 -0.88 3.66
CA GLN A 145 -5.84 0.54 3.70
C GLN A 145 -6.17 1.17 2.36
N SER A 146 -6.59 2.42 2.35
CA SER A 146 -6.99 3.10 1.11
C SER A 146 -5.85 3.89 0.47
N ARG A 147 -4.70 3.24 0.32
CA ARG A 147 -3.46 3.86 -0.15
C ARG A 147 -3.19 3.61 -1.64
N PRO A 148 -2.38 4.45 -2.31
CA PRO A 148 -2.01 4.26 -3.72
C PRO A 148 -1.32 2.93 -4.03
N GLU A 149 -0.58 2.36 -3.06
CA GLU A 149 0.22 1.16 -3.30
C GLU A 149 -0.59 -0.04 -3.81
N ALA A 150 -1.87 -0.19 -3.44
CA ALA A 150 -2.70 -1.30 -3.91
C ALA A 150 -2.89 -1.27 -5.44
N LEU A 151 -3.25 -0.11 -5.99
CA LEU A 151 -3.47 0.07 -7.43
C LEU A 151 -2.15 0.11 -8.20
N THR A 152 -1.13 0.79 -7.66
CA THR A 152 0.22 0.80 -8.25
C THR A 152 0.79 -0.62 -8.35
N PHE A 153 0.64 -1.43 -7.30
CA PHE A 153 1.09 -2.81 -7.30
C PHE A 153 0.35 -3.68 -8.32
N PHE A 154 -0.96 -3.48 -8.47
CA PHE A 154 -1.73 -4.14 -9.52
C PHE A 154 -1.16 -3.81 -10.90
N PHE A 155 -1.02 -2.53 -11.26
CA PHE A 155 -0.47 -2.14 -12.56
C PHE A 155 0.97 -2.61 -12.78
N ALA A 156 1.82 -2.57 -11.74
CA ALA A 156 3.19 -3.08 -11.82
C ALA A 156 3.23 -4.60 -12.08
N SER A 157 2.39 -5.36 -11.38
CA SER A 157 2.29 -6.81 -11.55
C SER A 157 1.67 -7.17 -12.89
N ALA A 158 0.65 -6.42 -13.33
CA ALA A 158 0.03 -6.58 -14.65
C ALA A 158 1.02 -6.27 -15.78
N ALA A 159 1.82 -5.20 -15.66
CA ALA A 159 2.85 -4.86 -16.63
C ALA A 159 3.83 -6.02 -16.83
N PHE A 160 4.27 -6.65 -15.74
CA PHE A 160 5.18 -7.78 -15.80
C PHE A 160 4.53 -9.02 -16.41
N ALA A 161 3.32 -9.38 -15.96
CA ALA A 161 2.56 -10.50 -16.52
C ALA A 161 2.33 -10.31 -18.03
N LEU A 162 1.88 -9.13 -18.47
CA LEU A 162 1.63 -8.80 -19.87
C LEU A 162 2.90 -8.94 -20.72
N TYR A 163 4.07 -8.53 -20.20
CA TYR A 163 5.33 -8.72 -20.90
C TYR A 163 5.67 -10.20 -21.10
N LEU A 164 5.52 -11.01 -20.04
CA LEU A 164 5.76 -12.46 -20.10
C LEU A 164 4.79 -13.23 -21.01
N HIS A 165 3.66 -12.62 -21.36
CA HIS A 165 2.64 -13.11 -22.28
C HIS A 165 2.69 -12.45 -23.68
N ASP A 166 3.85 -11.88 -24.05
CA ASP A 166 4.08 -11.27 -25.37
C ASP A 166 3.09 -10.15 -25.73
N ARG A 167 2.64 -9.39 -24.71
CA ARG A 167 1.84 -8.16 -24.85
C ARG A 167 2.65 -6.91 -24.47
N PRO A 168 3.79 -6.63 -25.14
CA PRO A 168 4.72 -5.58 -24.73
C PRO A 168 4.13 -4.17 -24.77
N PHE A 169 3.22 -3.88 -25.72
CA PHE A 169 2.55 -2.57 -25.76
C PHE A 169 1.72 -2.29 -24.51
N LEU A 170 0.85 -3.24 -24.12
CA LEU A 170 0.05 -3.10 -22.90
C LEU A 170 0.90 -3.10 -21.64
N SER A 171 2.02 -3.84 -21.66
CA SER A 171 3.01 -3.79 -20.59
C SER A 171 3.60 -2.38 -20.43
N GLY A 172 4.05 -1.76 -21.52
CA GLY A 172 4.59 -0.40 -21.52
C GLY A 172 3.56 0.63 -21.04
N LEU A 173 2.33 0.53 -21.51
CA LEU A 173 1.23 1.38 -21.04
C LEU A 173 1.01 1.21 -19.54
N SER A 174 0.96 -0.03 -19.05
CA SER A 174 0.79 -0.33 -17.62
C SER A 174 1.93 0.21 -16.75
N ILE A 175 3.17 0.28 -17.27
CA ILE A 175 4.28 0.96 -16.57
C ILE A 175 3.96 2.45 -16.37
N GLY A 176 3.49 3.13 -17.41
CA GLY A 176 3.10 4.54 -17.32
C GLY A 176 1.94 4.78 -16.37
N LEU A 177 0.90 3.92 -16.42
CA LEU A 177 -0.24 3.99 -15.48
C LEU A 177 0.20 3.74 -14.03
N ALA A 178 1.08 2.76 -13.79
CA ALA A 178 1.61 2.51 -12.45
C ALA A 178 2.35 3.73 -11.90
N PHE A 179 3.19 4.36 -12.73
CA PHE A 179 3.96 5.54 -12.35
C PHE A 179 3.07 6.76 -12.08
N GLU A 180 2.03 6.96 -12.88
CA GLU A 180 1.06 8.04 -12.65
C GLU A 180 0.34 7.87 -11.32
N VAL A 181 -0.05 6.64 -10.94
CA VAL A 181 -0.71 6.41 -9.65
C VAL A 181 0.24 6.76 -8.50
N HIS A 182 1.51 6.36 -8.62
CA HIS A 182 2.50 6.64 -7.59
C HIS A 182 3.94 6.48 -8.13
N PRO A 183 4.93 7.24 -7.61
CA PRO A 183 6.34 7.07 -7.99
C PRO A 183 6.89 5.65 -7.80
N ALA A 184 6.35 4.90 -6.83
CA ALA A 184 6.69 3.48 -6.62
C ALA A 184 6.34 2.61 -7.85
N GLY A 185 5.50 3.09 -8.76
CA GLY A 185 5.22 2.47 -10.06
C GLY A 185 6.46 2.24 -10.93
N LEU A 186 7.59 2.87 -10.61
CA LEU A 186 8.89 2.55 -11.23
C LEU A 186 9.26 1.05 -11.08
N PHE A 187 8.76 0.35 -10.06
CA PHE A 187 8.91 -1.10 -9.92
C PHE A 187 8.31 -1.88 -11.10
N ALA A 188 7.28 -1.35 -11.78
CA ALA A 188 6.75 -1.94 -13.01
C ALA A 188 7.85 -2.05 -14.08
N GLY A 189 8.61 -0.98 -14.27
CA GLY A 189 9.76 -0.94 -15.18
C GLY A 189 10.85 -1.91 -14.75
N LEU A 190 11.15 -2.00 -13.45
CA LEU A 190 12.14 -2.95 -12.92
C LEU A 190 11.73 -4.41 -13.14
N TYR A 191 10.47 -4.77 -12.92
CA TYR A 191 9.98 -6.12 -13.22
C TYR A 191 10.10 -6.45 -14.71
N VAL A 192 9.65 -5.55 -15.59
CA VAL A 192 9.74 -5.76 -17.05
C VAL A 192 11.20 -5.82 -17.50
N ALA A 193 12.08 -4.97 -16.96
CA ALA A 193 13.51 -4.99 -17.22
C ALA A 193 14.13 -6.35 -16.82
N SER A 194 13.68 -6.97 -15.72
CA SER A 194 14.18 -8.29 -15.33
C SER A 194 13.92 -9.36 -16.39
N ALA A 195 12.72 -9.40 -16.98
CA ALA A 195 12.42 -10.31 -18.08
C ALA A 195 13.14 -9.93 -19.38
N PHE A 196 13.27 -8.63 -19.64
CA PHE A 196 14.03 -8.13 -20.79
C PHE A 196 15.48 -8.62 -20.74
N PHE A 197 16.18 -8.46 -19.60
CA PHE A 197 17.56 -8.93 -19.44
C PHE A 197 17.66 -10.45 -19.46
N ALA A 198 16.70 -11.17 -18.88
CA ALA A 198 16.65 -12.62 -18.98
C ALA A 198 16.52 -13.11 -20.44
N LYS A 199 15.79 -12.38 -21.29
CA LYS A 199 15.68 -12.65 -22.73
C LYS A 199 16.94 -12.24 -23.48
N ALA A 200 17.52 -11.09 -23.15
CA ALA A 200 18.75 -10.58 -23.75
C ALA A 200 19.93 -11.54 -23.56
N ASN A 201 20.00 -12.24 -22.42
CA ASN A 201 21.02 -13.26 -22.18
C ASN A 201 20.95 -14.45 -23.16
N LYS A 202 19.80 -14.67 -23.82
CA LYS A 202 19.60 -15.74 -24.80
C LYS A 202 19.73 -15.27 -26.25
N THR A 203 19.18 -14.11 -26.58
CA THR A 203 19.10 -13.58 -27.96
C THR A 203 20.20 -12.56 -28.28
N GLY A 204 20.94 -12.10 -27.28
CA GLY A 204 21.82 -10.94 -27.41
C GLY A 204 21.09 -9.61 -27.26
N LEU A 205 21.75 -8.64 -26.61
CA LEU A 205 21.16 -7.34 -26.28
C LEU A 205 20.83 -6.51 -27.53
N ARG A 206 21.75 -6.47 -28.51
CA ARG A 206 21.56 -5.69 -29.74
C ARG A 206 20.33 -6.15 -30.52
N GLU A 207 20.19 -7.45 -30.74
CA GLU A 207 19.03 -8.01 -31.47
C GLU A 207 17.73 -7.70 -30.72
N LEU A 208 17.72 -7.83 -29.39
CA LEU A 208 16.55 -7.53 -28.59
C LEU A 208 16.17 -6.05 -28.63
N LEU A 209 17.13 -5.12 -28.56
CA LEU A 209 16.88 -3.68 -28.60
C LEU A 209 16.18 -3.23 -29.89
N PHE A 210 16.55 -3.81 -31.04
CA PHE A 210 15.95 -3.51 -32.34
C PHE A 210 14.77 -4.43 -32.70
N SER A 211 14.26 -5.22 -31.76
CA SER A 211 13.16 -6.14 -32.01
C SER A 211 11.78 -5.46 -31.98
N ARG A 212 10.81 -6.04 -32.72
CA ARG A 212 9.41 -5.56 -32.71
C ARG A 212 8.79 -5.50 -31.31
N PRO A 213 9.01 -6.47 -30.39
CA PRO A 213 8.53 -6.37 -29.01
C PRO A 213 9.04 -5.14 -28.27
N THR A 214 10.31 -4.78 -28.44
CA THR A 214 10.90 -3.60 -27.79
C THR A 214 10.29 -2.31 -28.33
N ALA A 215 10.12 -2.19 -29.65
CA ALA A 215 9.45 -1.03 -30.24
C ALA A 215 8.00 -0.87 -29.71
N ARG A 216 7.26 -1.98 -29.58
CA ARG A 216 5.90 -1.98 -29.00
C ARG A 216 5.90 -1.58 -27.52
N LEU A 217 6.87 -2.08 -26.74
CA LEU A 217 7.04 -1.70 -25.34
C LEU A 217 7.26 -0.18 -25.22
N LEU A 218 8.20 0.36 -25.98
CA LEU A 218 8.51 1.79 -26.00
C LEU A 218 7.30 2.64 -26.41
N LEU A 219 6.53 2.21 -27.42
CA LEU A 219 5.32 2.91 -27.83
C LEU A 219 4.25 2.93 -26.73
N GLY A 220 4.07 1.81 -26.03
CA GLY A 220 3.16 1.74 -24.88
C GLY A 220 3.61 2.65 -23.73
N SER A 221 4.90 2.61 -23.39
CA SER A 221 5.48 3.49 -22.37
C SER A 221 5.36 4.97 -22.75
N LEU A 222 5.58 5.32 -24.03
CA LEU A 222 5.41 6.68 -24.53
C LEU A 222 3.96 7.14 -24.36
N LEU A 223 2.98 6.30 -24.70
CA LEU A 223 1.57 6.62 -24.48
C LEU A 223 1.26 6.86 -22.99
N GLY A 224 1.82 6.03 -22.10
CA GLY A 224 1.67 6.22 -20.66
C GLY A 224 2.31 7.51 -20.15
N VAL A 225 3.51 7.87 -20.65
CA VAL A 225 4.16 9.16 -20.35
C VAL A 225 3.32 10.32 -20.89
N SER A 226 2.82 10.23 -22.12
CA SER A 226 1.95 11.25 -22.70
C SER A 226 0.67 11.43 -21.86
N ALA A 227 0.07 10.35 -21.36
CA ALA A 227 -1.08 10.43 -20.46
C ALA A 227 -0.72 11.16 -19.15
N TYR A 228 0.42 10.85 -18.53
CA TYR A 228 0.90 11.57 -17.35
C TYR A 228 1.11 13.07 -17.63
N LEU A 229 1.76 13.41 -18.75
CA LEU A 229 2.01 14.81 -19.12
C LEU A 229 0.71 15.58 -19.36
N LEU A 230 -0.31 14.94 -19.95
CA LEU A 230 -1.62 15.54 -20.15
C LEU A 230 -2.38 15.75 -18.83
N LEU A 231 -2.28 14.79 -17.90
CA LEU A 231 -2.94 14.87 -16.60
C LEU A 231 -2.26 15.85 -15.65
N HIS A 232 -0.94 16.03 -15.75
CA HIS A 232 -0.12 16.74 -14.77
C HIS A 232 0.74 17.87 -15.37
N ALA A 233 0.29 18.49 -16.46
CA ALA A 233 1.04 19.52 -17.18
C ALA A 233 1.52 20.66 -16.25
N GLU A 234 0.67 21.10 -15.34
CA GLU A 234 0.96 22.18 -14.38
C GLU A 234 1.96 21.77 -13.30
N ALA A 235 2.02 20.48 -12.95
CA ALA A 235 2.88 19.94 -11.92
C ALA A 235 4.32 19.67 -12.39
N LEU A 236 4.59 19.73 -13.71
CA LEU A 236 5.92 19.44 -14.26
C LEU A 236 7.01 20.39 -13.76
N SER A 237 6.65 21.66 -13.52
CA SER A 237 7.58 22.69 -13.03
C SER A 237 8.09 22.40 -11.61
N THR A 238 7.31 21.70 -10.79
CA THR A 238 7.60 21.40 -9.38
C THR A 238 7.95 19.93 -9.13
N LEU A 239 7.94 19.11 -10.18
CA LEU A 239 8.17 17.67 -10.08
C LEU A 239 9.58 17.32 -9.57
N LEU A 240 10.60 18.06 -10.03
CA LEU A 240 11.98 17.85 -9.59
C LEU A 240 12.17 18.18 -8.10
N GLU A 241 11.53 19.25 -7.63
CA GLU A 241 11.54 19.63 -6.21
C GLU A 241 10.83 18.58 -5.35
N THR A 242 9.70 18.07 -5.83
CA THR A 242 8.98 16.96 -5.20
C THR A 242 9.87 15.72 -5.03
N PHE A 243 10.65 15.37 -6.05
CA PHE A 243 11.60 14.25 -5.97
C PHE A 243 12.80 14.53 -5.05
N SER A 244 13.26 15.78 -4.94
CA SER A 244 14.39 16.10 -4.06
C SER A 244 13.98 16.08 -2.58
N GLN A 245 12.81 16.63 -2.25
CA GLN A 245 12.28 16.65 -0.88
C GLN A 245 11.90 15.24 -0.39
N SER A 246 11.31 14.41 -1.25
CA SER A 246 10.93 13.02 -0.90
C SER A 246 12.12 12.08 -0.65
N ASN A 247 13.34 12.49 -1.04
CA ASN A 247 14.60 11.77 -0.82
C ASN A 247 15.47 12.35 0.31
N ALA A 248 14.95 13.29 1.11
CA ALA A 248 15.65 13.88 2.25
C ALA A 248 15.78 12.89 3.43
N GLY A 249 16.63 11.88 3.29
CA GLY A 249 16.99 10.93 4.35
C GLY A 249 17.60 9.63 3.83
N ILE A 250 18.60 9.09 4.54
CA ILE A 250 19.16 7.75 4.28
C ILE A 250 18.25 6.72 4.96
N SER A 251 17.10 6.44 4.37
CA SER A 251 16.07 5.63 5.03
C SER A 251 15.48 4.56 4.10
N ASN A 252 16.02 3.34 4.14
CA ASN A 252 15.56 2.25 3.28
C ASN A 252 14.28 1.58 3.83
N PHE A 253 13.29 1.34 2.96
CA PHE A 253 12.01 0.70 3.32
C PHE A 253 12.16 -0.70 3.94
N LEU A 254 13.19 -1.48 3.58
CA LEU A 254 13.45 -2.78 4.20
C LEU A 254 13.91 -2.64 5.64
N ILE A 255 14.73 -1.63 5.94
CA ILE A 255 15.16 -1.35 7.31
C ILE A 255 13.94 -1.01 8.15
N TYR A 256 13.04 -0.19 7.61
CA TYR A 256 11.80 0.16 8.29
C TYR A 256 10.92 -1.07 8.54
N TYR A 257 10.72 -1.91 7.51
CA TYR A 257 9.89 -3.10 7.62
C TYR A 257 10.45 -4.12 8.63
N PHE A 258 11.73 -4.49 8.51
CA PHE A 258 12.29 -5.56 9.34
C PHE A 258 12.74 -5.11 10.73
N PHE A 259 13.19 -3.86 10.89
CA PHE A 259 13.84 -3.40 12.12
C PHE A 259 13.13 -2.26 12.85
N LYS A 260 12.27 -1.47 12.19
CA LYS A 260 11.47 -0.43 12.88
C LYS A 260 10.04 -0.84 13.19
N ALA A 261 9.58 -1.98 12.69
CA ALA A 261 8.29 -2.50 13.06
C ALA A 261 8.21 -2.83 14.56
N LYS A 262 7.05 -2.56 15.16
CA LYS A 262 6.79 -2.83 16.57
C LYS A 262 7.12 -4.28 16.91
N TYR A 263 7.86 -4.48 18.00
CA TYR A 263 8.27 -5.80 18.51
C TYR A 263 9.16 -6.63 17.57
N PHE A 264 9.79 -6.03 16.56
CA PHE A 264 10.64 -6.76 15.60
C PHE A 264 9.94 -7.96 14.95
N ARG A 265 8.62 -7.88 14.80
CA ARG A 265 7.75 -9.01 14.42
C ARG A 265 8.07 -9.62 13.05
N HIS A 266 8.79 -8.90 12.19
CA HIS A 266 9.17 -9.33 10.84
C HIS A 266 10.58 -9.95 10.76
N ILE A 267 11.37 -9.98 11.85
CA ILE A 267 12.68 -10.65 11.86
C ILE A 267 12.60 -12.13 11.42
N PRO A 268 11.60 -12.94 11.85
CA PRO A 268 11.50 -14.32 11.38
C PRO A 268 11.36 -14.45 9.85
N GLU A 269 10.67 -13.51 9.20
CA GLU A 269 10.56 -13.46 7.74
C GLU A 269 11.90 -13.12 7.09
N LEU A 270 12.66 -12.17 7.67
CA LEU A 270 14.01 -11.84 7.20
C LEU A 270 14.93 -13.06 7.27
N ILE A 271 14.94 -13.77 8.42
CA ILE A 271 15.74 -14.99 8.61
C ILE A 271 15.34 -16.03 7.57
N PHE A 272 14.04 -16.23 7.34
CA PHE A 272 13.54 -17.13 6.32
C PHE A 272 14.08 -16.76 4.93
N PHE A 273 13.92 -15.52 4.48
CA PHE A 273 14.40 -15.10 3.16
C PHE A 273 15.93 -15.23 3.02
N VAL A 274 16.70 -14.87 4.05
CA VAL A 274 18.15 -15.02 4.06
C VAL A 274 18.56 -16.50 3.92
N ILE A 275 17.92 -17.41 4.66
CA ILE A 275 18.18 -18.85 4.55
C ILE A 275 17.86 -19.35 3.14
N MET A 276 16.70 -18.97 2.59
CA MET A 276 16.27 -19.43 1.27
C MET A 276 17.18 -18.90 0.15
N LEU A 277 17.62 -17.64 0.25
CA LEU A 277 18.62 -17.06 -0.67
C LEU A 277 19.99 -17.74 -0.52
N ALA A 278 20.43 -18.03 0.70
CA ALA A 278 21.68 -18.76 0.92
C ALA A 278 21.63 -20.18 0.31
N VAL A 279 20.50 -20.87 0.44
CA VAL A 279 20.27 -22.18 -0.21
C VAL A 279 20.24 -22.03 -1.73
N PHE A 280 19.59 -20.99 -2.26
CA PHE A 280 19.55 -20.69 -3.69
C PHE A 280 20.96 -20.53 -4.27
N VAL A 281 21.79 -19.71 -3.63
CA VAL A 281 23.17 -19.43 -4.05
C VAL A 281 24.08 -20.64 -3.88
N ARG A 282 24.08 -21.28 -2.70
CA ARG A 282 24.93 -22.46 -2.40
C ARG A 282 24.61 -23.64 -3.30
N GLY A 283 23.34 -23.85 -3.61
CA GLY A 283 22.89 -24.87 -4.56
C GLY A 283 23.19 -24.55 -6.02
N ARG A 284 23.78 -23.38 -6.31
CA ARG A 284 24.06 -22.87 -7.67
C ARG A 284 22.82 -22.80 -8.57
N HIS A 285 21.65 -22.67 -7.96
CA HIS A 285 20.35 -22.64 -8.66
C HIS A 285 20.18 -21.44 -9.59
N TRP A 286 21.00 -20.40 -9.39
CA TRP A 286 21.10 -19.26 -10.30
C TRP A 286 21.45 -19.66 -11.74
N LYS A 287 22.09 -20.81 -11.97
CA LYS A 287 22.36 -21.32 -13.33
C LYS A 287 21.09 -21.77 -14.05
N ASP A 288 20.18 -22.40 -13.33
CA ASP A 288 18.97 -23.01 -13.89
C ASP A 288 17.77 -22.03 -13.89
N ALA A 289 17.76 -21.07 -12.97
CA ALA A 289 16.67 -20.14 -12.75
C ALA A 289 17.01 -18.69 -13.14
N GLN A 290 17.65 -18.51 -14.30
CA GLN A 290 18.11 -17.21 -14.79
C GLN A 290 17.04 -16.08 -14.74
N PRO A 291 15.76 -16.30 -15.10
CA PRO A 291 14.74 -15.26 -14.96
C PRO A 291 14.54 -14.79 -13.51
N LEU A 292 14.61 -15.70 -12.53
CA LEU A 292 14.47 -15.37 -11.11
C LEU A 292 15.69 -14.61 -10.57
N VAL A 293 16.88 -14.88 -11.11
CA VAL A 293 18.09 -14.13 -10.78
C VAL A 293 17.96 -12.68 -11.22
N TRP A 294 17.58 -12.43 -12.47
CA TRP A 294 17.37 -11.07 -12.97
C TRP A 294 16.25 -10.36 -12.22
N LEU A 295 15.19 -11.08 -11.86
CA LEU A 295 14.12 -10.53 -11.02
C LEU A 295 14.71 -10.03 -9.69
N LEU A 296 15.44 -10.87 -8.97
CA LEU A 296 16.06 -10.49 -7.69
C LEU A 296 17.06 -9.34 -7.82
N VAL A 297 17.93 -9.37 -8.84
CA VAL A 297 18.98 -8.36 -9.02
C VAL A 297 18.36 -7.00 -9.35
N VAL A 298 17.41 -6.96 -10.30
CA VAL A 298 16.81 -5.71 -10.76
C VAL A 298 15.83 -5.14 -9.75
N THR A 299 15.08 -5.98 -9.01
CA THR A 299 14.25 -5.48 -7.91
C THR A 299 15.09 -5.14 -6.69
N GLY A 300 16.18 -5.85 -6.43
CA GLY A 300 17.12 -5.57 -5.35
C GLY A 300 17.90 -4.28 -5.56
N SER A 301 18.21 -3.91 -6.80
CA SER A 301 18.85 -2.62 -7.10
C SER A 301 17.96 -1.42 -6.80
N SER A 302 16.63 -1.61 -6.68
CA SER A 302 15.72 -0.57 -6.19
C SER A 302 16.11 -0.04 -4.82
N LEU A 303 16.80 -0.84 -3.99
CA LEU A 303 17.32 -0.43 -2.68
C LEU A 303 18.38 0.67 -2.76
N LEU A 304 19.02 0.83 -3.93
CA LEU A 304 20.01 1.87 -4.21
C LEU A 304 19.38 3.13 -4.80
N VAL A 305 18.16 3.04 -5.31
CA VAL A 305 17.49 4.14 -6.05
C VAL A 305 16.36 4.75 -5.21
N LEU A 306 15.62 3.93 -4.47
CA LEU A 306 14.48 4.36 -3.66
C LEU A 306 14.93 4.55 -2.20
N HIS A 307 15.20 5.80 -1.83
CA HIS A 307 15.61 6.18 -0.47
C HIS A 307 14.43 6.54 0.45
N ARG A 308 13.19 6.38 0.00
CA ARG A 308 11.98 6.68 0.79
C ARG A 308 11.70 5.59 1.83
N GLY A 309 11.56 6.00 3.08
CA GLY A 309 11.32 5.12 4.24
C GLY A 309 9.90 4.58 4.42
N SER A 310 9.16 4.29 3.35
CA SER A 310 7.80 3.76 3.47
C SER A 310 7.82 2.24 3.63
N ILE A 311 7.37 1.70 4.78
CA ILE A 311 7.26 0.25 5.01
C ILE A 311 6.46 -0.47 3.91
N HIS A 312 5.50 0.23 3.30
CA HIS A 312 4.58 -0.35 2.30
C HIS A 312 5.28 -0.69 0.99
N TYR A 313 6.45 -0.10 0.71
CA TYR A 313 7.22 -0.41 -0.49
C TYR A 313 7.82 -1.82 -0.45
N VAL A 314 7.85 -2.46 0.72
CA VAL A 314 8.27 -3.87 0.83
C VAL A 314 7.39 -4.77 -0.05
N LEU A 315 6.12 -4.41 -0.29
CA LEU A 315 5.19 -5.13 -1.18
C LEU A 315 5.83 -5.47 -2.53
N TYR A 316 6.58 -4.53 -3.11
CA TYR A 316 7.21 -4.72 -4.42
C TYR A 316 8.42 -5.67 -4.41
N LEU A 317 9.12 -5.81 -3.28
CA LEU A 317 10.23 -6.75 -3.17
C LEU A 317 9.80 -8.10 -2.60
N TYR A 318 8.73 -8.11 -1.80
CA TYR A 318 8.24 -9.31 -1.13
C TYR A 318 7.78 -10.37 -2.12
N ALA A 319 7.10 -9.98 -3.20
CA ALA A 319 6.60 -10.92 -4.20
C ALA A 319 7.74 -11.70 -4.91
N PRO A 320 8.80 -11.04 -5.43
CA PRO A 320 10.02 -11.71 -5.87
C PRO A 320 10.66 -12.64 -4.82
N LEU A 321 10.83 -12.16 -3.58
CA LEU A 321 11.49 -12.91 -2.51
C LEU A 321 10.71 -14.18 -2.13
N MET A 322 9.40 -14.05 -2.01
CA MET A 322 8.50 -15.17 -1.75
C MET A 322 8.52 -16.17 -2.91
N LEU A 323 8.47 -15.72 -4.16
CA LEU A 323 8.53 -16.58 -5.34
C LEU A 323 9.82 -17.42 -5.37
N ILE A 324 10.98 -16.78 -5.15
CA ILE A 324 12.28 -17.46 -5.12
C ILE A 324 12.34 -18.47 -3.97
N SER A 325 11.83 -18.09 -2.80
CA SER A 325 11.79 -18.97 -1.64
C SER A 325 10.93 -20.21 -1.90
N LEU A 326 9.74 -20.04 -2.46
CA LEU A 326 8.88 -21.19 -2.81
C LEU A 326 9.46 -22.05 -3.92
N TRP A 327 10.15 -21.45 -4.89
CA TRP A 327 10.87 -22.19 -5.91
C TRP A 327 11.97 -23.08 -5.32
N VAL A 328 12.76 -22.56 -4.36
CA VAL A 328 13.76 -23.36 -3.64
C VAL A 328 13.08 -24.47 -2.85
N ALA A 329 12.04 -24.17 -2.07
CA ALA A 329 11.31 -25.17 -1.29
C ALA A 329 10.77 -26.29 -2.19
N ASP A 330 10.21 -25.94 -3.34
CA ASP A 330 9.69 -26.89 -4.33
C ASP A 330 10.79 -27.73 -4.98
N ARG A 331 11.97 -27.16 -5.26
CA ARG A 331 13.14 -27.89 -5.77
C ARG A 331 13.60 -29.00 -4.81
N TYR A 332 13.49 -28.76 -3.50
CA TYR A 332 13.82 -29.72 -2.45
C TYR A 332 12.64 -30.58 -1.98
N LYS A 333 11.47 -30.51 -2.65
CA LYS A 333 10.25 -31.24 -2.26
C LYS A 333 9.82 -30.93 -0.82
N LYS A 334 9.82 -29.65 -0.47
CA LYS A 334 9.43 -29.09 0.84
C LYS A 334 8.40 -27.96 0.69
N LEU A 335 7.77 -27.82 -0.47
CA LEU A 335 6.85 -26.72 -0.75
C LEU A 335 5.72 -26.67 0.28
N TYR A 336 5.09 -27.80 0.57
CA TYR A 336 3.95 -27.82 1.48
C TYR A 336 4.36 -27.60 2.93
N LEU A 337 5.48 -28.19 3.37
CA LEU A 337 6.01 -27.93 4.71
C LEU A 337 6.37 -26.45 4.90
N THR A 338 7.10 -25.86 3.96
CA THR A 338 7.44 -24.43 4.01
C THR A 338 6.18 -23.56 4.03
N SER A 339 5.19 -23.88 3.19
CA SER A 339 3.92 -23.14 3.16
C SER A 339 3.16 -23.25 4.48
N ALA A 340 3.10 -24.43 5.09
CA ALA A 340 2.45 -24.63 6.37
C ALA A 340 3.13 -23.83 7.50
N LEU A 341 4.47 -23.75 7.50
CA LEU A 341 5.21 -22.93 8.46
C LEU A 341 4.96 -21.43 8.26
N CYS A 342 4.95 -20.95 7.02
CA CYS A 342 4.59 -19.56 6.71
C CYS A 342 3.16 -19.25 7.16
N LEU A 343 2.19 -20.10 6.82
CA LEU A 343 0.80 -19.92 7.25
C LEU A 343 0.68 -19.90 8.77
N ALA A 344 1.29 -20.85 9.48
CA ALA A 344 1.27 -20.87 10.95
C ALA A 344 1.82 -19.57 11.55
N PHE A 345 2.90 -19.05 10.99
CA PHE A 345 3.49 -17.77 11.39
C PHE A 345 2.55 -16.59 11.14
N PHE A 346 1.99 -16.46 9.94
CA PHE A 346 1.06 -15.37 9.60
C PHE A 346 -0.23 -15.43 10.43
N ILE A 347 -0.82 -16.61 10.60
CA ILE A 347 -2.02 -16.82 11.42
C ILE A 347 -1.76 -16.39 12.87
N ALA A 348 -0.60 -16.74 13.44
CA ALA A 348 -0.22 -16.32 14.79
C ALA A 348 -0.11 -14.79 14.89
N GLN A 349 0.47 -14.13 13.88
CA GLN A 349 0.52 -12.65 13.84
C GLN A 349 -0.89 -12.03 13.80
N TYR A 350 -1.79 -12.54 12.96
CA TYR A 350 -3.17 -12.03 12.90
C TYR A 350 -3.97 -12.32 14.16
N GLY A 351 -3.74 -13.47 14.80
CA GLY A 351 -4.32 -13.77 16.11
C GLY A 351 -3.90 -12.77 17.18
N ALA A 352 -2.63 -12.35 17.18
CA ALA A 352 -2.14 -11.31 18.08
C ALA A 352 -2.77 -9.94 17.79
N VAL A 353 -2.90 -9.55 16.51
CA VAL A 353 -3.57 -8.30 16.12
C VAL A 353 -5.04 -8.30 16.56
N TYR A 354 -5.76 -9.39 16.28
CA TYR A 354 -7.14 -9.54 16.71
C TYR A 354 -7.27 -9.39 18.23
N TYR A 355 -6.43 -10.09 19.00
CA TYR A 355 -6.46 -10.02 20.46
C TYR A 355 -6.26 -8.60 20.98
N LEU A 356 -5.33 -7.84 20.38
CA LEU A 356 -5.00 -6.48 20.80
C LEU A 356 -6.06 -5.43 20.41
N ASN A 357 -6.79 -5.65 19.30
CA ASN A 357 -7.65 -4.62 18.72
C ASN A 357 -9.14 -5.00 18.64
N ARG A 358 -9.56 -6.20 19.05
CA ARG A 358 -10.95 -6.69 18.96
C ARG A 358 -12.01 -5.81 19.66
N SER A 359 -11.61 -4.93 20.57
CA SER A 359 -12.51 -3.99 21.24
C SER A 359 -12.80 -2.72 20.44
N TYR A 360 -12.02 -2.46 19.38
CA TYR A 360 -12.20 -1.29 18.54
C TYR A 360 -13.35 -1.49 17.54
N SER A 361 -14.19 -0.46 17.38
CA SER A 361 -15.25 -0.41 16.37
C SER A 361 -15.34 1.01 15.82
N PHE A 362 -15.02 1.17 14.55
CA PHE A 362 -15.12 2.48 13.88
C PHE A 362 -16.57 2.95 13.78
N ASP A 363 -17.53 2.05 13.59
CA ASP A 363 -18.96 2.39 13.55
C ASP A 363 -19.45 2.95 14.89
N SER A 364 -19.05 2.30 15.99
CA SER A 364 -19.42 2.75 17.33
C SER A 364 -18.75 4.09 17.68
N TYR A 365 -17.49 4.26 17.27
CA TYR A 365 -16.77 5.53 17.38
C TYR A 365 -17.47 6.64 16.57
N SER A 366 -17.79 6.35 15.31
CA SER A 366 -18.44 7.31 14.40
C SER A 366 -19.82 7.73 14.89
N ALA A 367 -20.60 6.79 15.41
CA ALA A 367 -21.91 7.09 15.99
C ALA A 367 -21.79 8.02 17.21
N ALA A 368 -20.88 7.72 18.14
CA ALA A 368 -20.65 8.55 19.33
C ALA A 368 -20.14 9.96 18.97
N VAL A 369 -19.23 10.07 17.99
CA VAL A 369 -18.73 11.37 17.51
C VAL A 369 -19.83 12.18 16.83
N ARG A 370 -20.69 11.57 15.99
CA ARG A 370 -21.82 12.26 15.33
C ARG A 370 -22.86 12.77 16.32
N GLU A 371 -23.13 12.01 17.38
CA GLU A 371 -24.05 12.43 18.43
C GLU A 371 -23.46 13.58 19.27
N ALA A 372 -22.15 13.53 19.51
CA ALA A 372 -21.44 14.48 20.35
C ALA A 372 -21.12 15.83 19.68
N VAL A 373 -20.97 15.86 18.35
CA VAL A 373 -20.67 17.08 17.58
C VAL A 373 -21.99 17.68 17.07
N PRO A 374 -22.34 18.93 17.45
CA PRO A 374 -23.58 19.56 16.99
C PRO A 374 -23.70 19.60 15.47
N ASN A 375 -24.91 19.32 14.97
CA ASN A 375 -25.25 19.35 13.55
C ASN A 375 -25.48 20.79 13.05
N ASP A 376 -24.42 21.58 13.05
CA ASP A 376 -24.35 22.90 12.45
C ASP A 376 -23.27 22.94 11.34
N ASN A 377 -23.02 24.11 10.76
CA ASN A 377 -22.04 24.28 9.68
C ASN A 377 -20.64 24.68 10.16
N LEU A 378 -20.34 24.62 11.46
CA LEU A 378 -19.00 24.95 11.94
C LEU A 378 -17.97 23.96 11.38
N THR A 379 -16.73 24.41 11.24
CA THR A 379 -15.63 23.52 10.84
C THR A 379 -15.35 22.49 11.95
N VAL A 380 -14.95 21.29 11.56
CA VAL A 380 -14.52 20.24 12.48
C VAL A 380 -13.03 19.97 12.30
N VAL A 381 -12.31 19.82 13.41
CA VAL A 381 -10.88 19.51 13.46
C VAL A 381 -10.68 18.20 14.21
N GLY A 382 -10.04 17.21 13.59
CA GLY A 382 -9.94 15.87 14.17
C GLY A 382 -8.78 15.03 13.63
N THR A 383 -8.84 13.72 13.86
CA THR A 383 -7.99 12.75 13.19
C THR A 383 -8.36 12.63 11.71
N SER A 384 -7.46 12.09 10.91
CA SER A 384 -7.70 11.77 9.50
C SER A 384 -8.94 10.92 9.28
N ASN A 385 -9.23 9.99 10.19
CA ASN A 385 -10.40 9.11 10.07
C ASN A 385 -11.71 9.81 10.43
N ASP A 386 -11.66 10.92 11.17
CA ASP A 386 -12.86 11.74 11.44
C ASP A 386 -13.39 12.39 10.15
N TRP A 387 -12.56 12.51 9.10
CA TRP A 387 -13.02 12.97 7.79
C TRP A 387 -14.17 12.11 7.25
N PHE A 388 -14.15 10.78 7.40
CA PHE A 388 -15.24 9.90 6.96
C PHE A 388 -16.58 10.20 7.66
N ILE A 389 -16.53 10.85 8.82
CA ILE A 389 -17.71 11.22 9.59
C ILE A 389 -18.30 12.54 9.08
N PHE A 390 -17.44 13.46 8.63
CA PHE A 390 -17.77 14.86 8.35
C PHE A 390 -17.45 15.30 6.91
N GLN A 391 -17.58 14.40 5.93
CA GLN A 391 -17.23 14.64 4.52
C GLN A 391 -17.92 15.85 3.89
N GLU A 392 -19.15 16.12 4.34
CA GLU A 392 -19.99 17.22 3.86
C GLU A 392 -19.76 18.55 4.62
N ARG A 393 -18.85 18.57 5.61
CA ARG A 393 -18.49 19.77 6.37
C ARG A 393 -17.07 20.22 6.03
N SER A 394 -16.78 21.48 6.32
CA SER A 394 -15.40 21.95 6.40
C SER A 394 -14.67 21.14 7.47
N PHE A 395 -13.61 20.43 7.08
CA PHE A 395 -12.86 19.53 7.94
C PHE A 395 -11.35 19.76 7.79
N TYR A 396 -10.63 19.75 8.91
CA TYR A 396 -9.15 19.77 8.93
C TYR A 396 -8.60 18.67 9.83
N ALA A 397 -7.58 17.97 9.36
CA ALA A 397 -6.85 17.02 10.19
C ALA A 397 -5.84 17.75 11.09
N TYR A 398 -5.59 17.29 12.32
CA TYR A 398 -4.55 17.89 13.17
C TYR A 398 -3.13 17.75 12.60
N THR A 399 -2.91 16.93 11.56
CA THR A 399 -1.62 16.79 10.88
C THR A 399 -1.22 18.00 10.04
N TYR A 400 -2.12 18.96 9.86
CA TYR A 400 -1.85 20.25 9.23
C TYR A 400 -0.66 21.01 9.86
N GLY A 401 -0.28 20.66 11.09
CA GLY A 401 0.76 21.36 11.84
C GLY A 401 0.25 22.69 12.39
N SER A 402 0.69 23.07 13.58
CA SER A 402 0.12 24.21 14.30
C SER A 402 0.21 25.54 13.56
N ALA A 403 1.36 25.84 12.94
CA ALA A 403 1.59 27.10 12.24
C ALA A 403 0.73 27.22 10.96
N ALA A 404 0.70 26.18 10.13
CA ALA A 404 -0.08 26.19 8.90
C ALA A 404 -1.58 26.14 9.19
N PHE A 405 -2.02 25.41 10.23
CA PHE A 405 -3.42 25.44 10.65
C PHE A 405 -3.83 26.85 11.07
N ASN A 406 -3.05 27.55 11.90
CA ASN A 406 -3.40 28.89 12.36
C ASN A 406 -3.59 29.92 11.23
N ALA A 407 -2.91 29.72 10.10
CA ALA A 407 -3.05 30.57 8.92
C ALA A 407 -4.41 30.38 8.22
N VAL A 408 -5.01 29.20 8.32
CA VAL A 408 -6.30 28.86 7.68
C VAL A 408 -7.44 28.64 8.67
N ALA A 409 -7.16 28.68 9.96
CA ALA A 409 -8.11 28.33 11.01
C ALA A 409 -9.29 29.31 11.05
N PRO A 410 -10.54 28.80 11.12
CA PRO A 410 -11.72 29.64 11.25
C PRO A 410 -11.78 30.30 12.63
N SER A 411 -12.67 31.30 12.78
CA SER A 411 -12.89 31.98 14.06
C SER A 411 -13.52 31.09 15.13
N ALA A 412 -14.27 30.05 14.73
CA ALA A 412 -14.86 29.05 15.59
C ALA A 412 -14.87 27.67 14.92
N PHE A 413 -14.64 26.61 15.68
CA PHE A 413 -14.67 25.21 15.21
C PHE A 413 -14.90 24.22 16.34
N TYR A 414 -15.25 22.99 15.99
CA TYR A 414 -15.22 21.85 16.89
C TYR A 414 -13.90 21.11 16.82
N LEU A 415 -13.30 20.82 17.97
CA LEU A 415 -12.06 20.06 18.08
C LEU A 415 -12.36 18.69 18.70
N ILE A 416 -12.00 17.64 17.97
CA ILE A 416 -12.03 16.25 18.44
C ILE A 416 -10.66 15.91 19.00
N ARG A 417 -10.58 15.82 20.33
CA ARG A 417 -9.41 15.31 21.04
C ARG A 417 -9.60 13.84 21.31
N ASN A 418 -8.57 13.04 21.07
CA ASN A 418 -8.55 11.67 21.58
C ASN A 418 -7.20 11.35 22.21
N ASP A 419 -7.13 10.30 23.01
CA ASP A 419 -5.88 9.72 23.55
C ASP A 419 -5.48 8.43 22.83
N SER A 420 -6.04 8.20 21.63
CA SER A 420 -5.85 6.97 20.85
C SER A 420 -4.40 6.50 20.86
N PRO A 421 -4.12 5.27 21.34
CA PRO A 421 -2.78 4.67 21.30
C PRO A 421 -2.38 4.26 19.88
N TYR A 422 -3.28 4.43 18.91
CA TYR A 422 -3.10 4.06 17.50
C TYR A 422 -2.72 5.26 16.61
N ALA A 423 -2.67 6.48 17.17
CA ALA A 423 -2.35 7.68 16.43
C ALA A 423 -0.90 7.67 15.90
N SER A 424 -0.74 8.02 14.62
CA SER A 424 0.56 8.02 13.94
C SER A 424 1.35 9.32 14.08
N PHE A 425 0.78 10.36 14.71
CA PHE A 425 1.37 11.69 14.86
C PHE A 425 1.27 12.21 16.31
N PRO A 426 2.30 12.93 16.81
CA PRO A 426 2.26 13.57 18.11
C PRO A 426 1.29 14.77 18.11
N LYS A 427 0.05 14.51 18.53
CA LYS A 427 -1.05 15.48 18.62
C LYS A 427 -0.93 16.49 19.76
N ASP A 428 -0.12 16.19 20.78
CA ASP A 428 -0.01 17.02 21.99
C ASP A 428 0.45 18.44 21.66
N ARG A 429 1.45 18.60 20.78
CA ARG A 429 1.90 19.93 20.32
C ARG A 429 0.82 20.71 19.58
N PHE A 430 -0.01 20.02 18.81
CA PHE A 430 -1.12 20.66 18.10
C PHE A 430 -2.16 21.16 19.11
N TYR A 431 -2.58 20.28 20.03
CA TYR A 431 -3.52 20.62 21.10
C TYR A 431 -3.02 21.77 21.99
N GLU A 432 -1.78 21.73 22.44
CA GLU A 432 -1.15 22.82 23.21
C GLU A 432 -1.16 24.15 22.46
N ASN A 433 -0.96 24.12 21.13
CA ASN A 433 -1.01 25.33 20.34
C ASN A 433 -2.44 25.88 20.21
N ILE A 434 -3.42 25.01 19.97
CA ILE A 434 -4.83 25.41 19.95
C ILE A 434 -5.22 26.05 21.28
N ASP A 435 -4.84 25.45 22.41
CA ASP A 435 -5.15 25.97 23.75
C ASP A 435 -4.50 27.33 24.06
N ARG A 436 -3.43 27.69 23.35
CA ARG A 436 -2.80 29.02 23.45
C ARG A 436 -3.46 30.06 22.56
N THR A 437 -4.07 29.66 21.46
CA THR A 437 -4.59 30.55 20.42
C THR A 437 -6.11 30.71 20.47
N PHE A 438 -6.83 29.72 21.03
CA PHE A 438 -8.29 29.68 21.08
C PHE A 438 -8.78 29.36 22.49
N ARG A 439 -9.94 29.91 22.85
CA ARG A 439 -10.68 29.52 24.05
C ARG A 439 -11.52 28.30 23.74
N CYS A 440 -11.12 27.15 24.26
CA CYS A 440 -11.84 25.89 24.07
C CYS A 440 -12.71 25.57 25.30
N SER A 441 -13.99 25.28 25.05
CA SER A 441 -14.96 24.85 26.06
C SER A 441 -15.40 23.42 25.76
N LYS A 442 -15.34 22.57 26.78
CA LYS A 442 -15.72 21.16 26.66
C LYS A 442 -17.23 21.03 26.46
N LEU A 443 -17.63 20.35 25.38
CA LEU A 443 -19.03 20.01 25.11
C LEU A 443 -19.38 18.62 25.63
N SER A 444 -18.51 17.64 25.36
CA SER A 444 -18.76 16.25 25.69
C SER A 444 -17.46 15.47 25.84
N ALA A 445 -17.54 14.31 26.49
CA ALA A 445 -16.47 13.33 26.50
C ALA A 445 -17.03 11.93 26.70
N PHE A 446 -16.38 10.94 26.10
CA PHE A 446 -16.74 9.54 26.20
C PHE A 446 -15.49 8.67 26.06
N ALA A 447 -15.63 7.39 26.39
CA ALA A 447 -14.58 6.40 26.22
C ALA A 447 -15.11 5.22 25.38
N LEU A 448 -14.40 4.85 24.33
CA LEU A 448 -14.82 3.80 23.42
C LEU A 448 -13.60 3.05 22.86
N GLY A 449 -13.64 1.71 22.89
CA GLY A 449 -12.58 0.88 22.29
C GLY A 449 -11.19 1.06 22.91
N GLY A 450 -11.09 1.61 24.13
CA GLY A 450 -9.81 1.95 24.77
C GLY A 450 -9.31 3.37 24.49
N GLU A 451 -10.09 4.17 23.76
CA GLU A 451 -9.80 5.58 23.48
C GLU A 451 -10.74 6.47 24.32
N LYS A 452 -10.21 7.51 24.95
CA LYS A 452 -10.96 8.63 25.51
C LYS A 452 -11.04 9.72 24.46
N VAL A 453 -12.25 10.15 24.18
CA VAL A 453 -12.55 11.22 23.22
C VAL A 453 -13.17 12.38 23.97
N GLN A 454 -12.75 13.60 23.63
CA GLN A 454 -13.31 14.85 24.13
C GLN A 454 -13.64 15.75 22.94
N ILE A 455 -14.84 16.29 22.92
CA ILE A 455 -15.27 17.28 21.93
C ILE A 455 -15.27 18.65 22.60
N ASP A 456 -14.51 19.57 22.02
CA ASP A 456 -14.44 20.96 22.46
C ASP A 456 -15.00 21.89 21.39
N ARG A 457 -15.64 22.98 21.80
CA ARG A 457 -15.91 24.15 20.96
C ARG A 457 -14.83 25.19 21.22
N CYS A 458 -14.09 25.55 20.18
CA CYS A 458 -12.98 26.50 20.26
C CYS A 458 -13.32 27.78 19.49
N GLU A 459 -13.05 28.94 20.10
CA GLU A 459 -13.30 30.27 19.53
C GLU A 459 -12.10 31.20 19.79
N ARG A 460 -11.76 32.09 18.85
CA ARG A 460 -10.65 33.05 19.02
C ARG A 460 -10.91 34.10 20.09
#